data_AF-B6IKZ4-F1
#
_entry.id   AF-B6IKZ4-F1
#
_cell.length_a   1.000
_cell.length_b   1.000
_cell.length_c   1.000
_cell.angle_alpha   90.00
_cell.angle_beta   90.00
_cell.angle_gamma   90.00
#
_symmetry.space_group_name_H-M   'P 1'
#
loop_
_entity.id
_entity.type
_entity.pdbx_description
1 polymer ?
#
loop_
_entity_poly.entity_id
_entity_poly.type
_entity_poly.pdbx_seq_one_letter_code
_entity_poly.pdbx_strand_id
1 'polypeptide(L)'
;MNILKYLGQTQKSIKFGHVDLSHYAADNLSEILDNLKIVEDLELDMSSISEFVKNEFRIWEFKNLTMSNEFWLDFPCLLDSEIVKISGNKLSNKDVNRFLKFWKMGGALKMRNFTLEVVEMDFERIFEGIEYKKSSEK
;
A
#
# COMPACT_ATOMS: atom_id res chain seq x y z
N MET A 1 27.43 -6.29 -0.10
CA MET A 1 26.35 -7.29 -0.15
C MET A 1 25.23 -6.80 0.75
N ASN A 2 24.04 -6.53 0.20
CA ASN A 2 22.88 -6.02 0.97
C ASN A 2 22.33 -7.15 1.85
N ILE A 3 22.05 -6.87 3.13
CA ILE A 3 21.52 -7.84 4.08
C ILE A 3 20.21 -8.49 3.60
N LEU A 4 19.34 -7.74 2.91
CA LEU A 4 18.11 -8.27 2.35
C LEU A 4 18.38 -9.29 1.23
N LYS A 5 19.40 -9.05 0.41
CA LYS A 5 19.82 -9.97 -0.66
C LYS A 5 20.39 -11.26 -0.07
N TYR A 6 21.15 -11.17 1.02
CA TYR A 6 21.65 -12.34 1.75
C TYR A 6 20.51 -13.14 2.40
N LEU A 7 19.54 -12.45 3.03
CA LEU A 7 18.38 -13.11 3.63
C LEU A 7 17.54 -13.83 2.58
N GLY A 8 17.32 -13.23 1.40
CA GLY A 8 16.61 -13.89 0.31
C GLY A 8 17.34 -15.09 -0.30
N GLN A 9 18.66 -15.20 -0.12
CA GLN A 9 19.44 -16.38 -0.52
C GLN A 9 19.43 -17.50 0.54
N THR A 10 19.20 -17.17 1.81
CA THR A 10 19.36 -18.11 2.94
C THR A 10 18.03 -18.56 3.54
N GLN A 11 16.98 -17.77 3.40
CA GLN A 11 15.64 -18.07 3.90
C GLN A 11 14.63 -18.05 2.74
N LYS A 12 13.71 -19.03 2.73
CA LYS A 12 12.64 -19.10 1.71
C LYS A 12 11.61 -17.98 1.90
N SER A 13 11.32 -17.61 3.14
CA SER A 13 10.47 -16.47 3.49
C SER A 13 10.81 -15.95 4.88
N ILE A 14 10.49 -14.67 5.09
CA ILE A 14 10.46 -13.97 6.38
C ILE A 14 9.00 -13.77 6.74
N LYS A 15 8.60 -14.12 7.96
CA LYS A 15 7.19 -14.01 8.37
C LYS A 15 6.72 -12.57 8.50
N PHE A 16 7.49 -11.75 9.18
CA PHE A 16 7.16 -10.36 9.44
C PHE A 16 8.37 -9.47 9.23
N GLY A 17 8.18 -8.32 8.61
CA GLY A 17 9.19 -7.28 8.45
C GLY A 17 8.58 -5.91 8.69
N HIS A 18 9.28 -5.09 9.48
CA HIS A 18 8.98 -3.68 9.65
C HIS A 18 10.13 -2.87 9.04
N VAL A 19 9.80 -1.93 8.15
CA VAL A 19 10.80 -1.10 7.47
C VAL A 19 10.40 0.36 7.60
N ASP A 20 11.25 1.12 8.29
CA ASP A 20 11.13 2.57 8.40
C ASP A 20 11.95 3.26 7.29
N LEU A 21 11.23 3.88 6.37
CA LEU A 21 11.73 4.69 5.26
C LEU A 21 11.34 6.16 5.45
N SER A 22 11.04 6.58 6.68
CA SER A 22 10.64 7.96 7.02
C SER A 22 11.68 9.02 6.67
N HIS A 23 12.93 8.64 6.44
CA HIS A 23 13.99 9.56 6.05
C HIS A 23 14.66 9.18 4.72
N TYR A 24 13.99 8.38 3.89
CA TYR A 24 14.57 7.78 2.71
C TYR A 24 14.12 8.49 1.42
N ALA A 25 15.06 8.76 0.50
CA ALA A 25 14.75 9.36 -0.81
C ALA A 25 14.11 8.32 -1.74
N ALA A 26 13.09 8.72 -2.51
CA ALA A 26 12.24 7.80 -3.27
C ALA A 26 12.98 7.01 -4.38
N ASP A 27 14.17 7.46 -4.78
CA ASP A 27 14.90 6.96 -5.95
C ASP A 27 15.25 5.45 -5.87
N ASN A 28 15.47 4.89 -4.67
CA ASN A 28 15.76 3.45 -4.51
C ASN A 28 14.58 2.63 -3.99
N LEU A 29 13.37 3.22 -3.87
CA LEU A 29 12.23 2.50 -3.28
C LEU A 29 11.90 1.22 -4.07
N SER A 30 12.01 1.25 -5.39
CA SER A 30 11.78 0.06 -6.23
C SER A 30 12.76 -1.08 -5.92
N GLU A 31 14.03 -0.77 -5.65
CA GLU A 31 15.03 -1.78 -5.29
C GLU A 31 14.77 -2.32 -3.87
N ILE A 32 14.37 -1.47 -2.94
CA ILE A 32 14.01 -1.88 -1.58
C ILE A 32 12.83 -2.84 -1.62
N LEU A 33 11.73 -2.47 -2.30
CA LEU A 33 10.55 -3.32 -2.44
C LEU A 33 10.84 -4.64 -3.15
N ASP A 34 11.74 -4.64 -4.15
CA ASP A 34 12.17 -5.89 -4.81
C ASP A 34 12.84 -6.86 -3.84
N ASN A 35 13.62 -6.36 -2.90
CA ASN A 35 14.30 -7.17 -1.90
C ASN A 35 13.37 -7.60 -0.75
N LEU A 36 12.23 -6.93 -0.56
CA LEU A 36 11.26 -7.25 0.49
C LEU A 36 10.25 -8.33 0.09
N LYS A 37 10.24 -8.81 -1.16
CA LYS A 37 9.33 -9.89 -1.65
C LYS A 37 9.39 -11.19 -0.85
N ILE A 38 10.47 -11.39 -0.09
CA ILE A 38 10.62 -12.55 0.80
C ILE A 38 9.79 -12.41 2.08
N VAL A 39 9.31 -11.21 2.40
CA VAL A 39 8.53 -10.90 3.59
C VAL A 39 7.05 -11.16 3.31
N GLU A 40 6.41 -12.01 4.11
CA GLU A 40 4.99 -12.31 3.99
C GLU A 40 4.13 -11.14 4.50
N ASP A 41 4.39 -10.70 5.73
CA ASP A 41 3.67 -9.62 6.39
C ASP A 41 4.60 -8.40 6.55
N LEU A 42 4.34 -7.36 5.76
CA LEU A 42 5.20 -6.19 5.66
C LEU A 42 4.52 -4.96 6.25
N GLU A 43 5.19 -4.29 7.17
CA GLU A 43 4.85 -2.96 7.66
C GLU A 43 5.87 -1.95 7.12
N LEU A 44 5.37 -0.92 6.43
CA LEU A 44 6.18 0.13 5.83
C LEU A 44 5.79 1.49 6.41
N ASP A 45 6.75 2.15 7.05
CA ASP A 45 6.62 3.54 7.47
C ASP A 45 7.37 4.42 6.48
N MET A 46 6.71 5.40 5.86
CA MET A 46 7.36 6.25 4.85
C MET A 46 6.99 7.72 4.98
N SER A 47 7.96 8.63 5.03
CA SER A 47 7.72 10.08 5.10
C SER A 47 8.32 10.79 3.90
N SER A 48 7.63 11.80 3.38
CA SER A 48 7.95 12.40 2.09
C SER A 48 9.21 13.28 2.19
N ILE A 49 10.30 12.82 1.57
CA ILE A 49 11.37 13.74 1.11
C ILE A 49 11.22 14.01 -0.40
N SER A 50 10.53 13.14 -1.16
CA SER A 50 10.35 13.30 -2.60
C SER A 50 9.08 12.62 -3.13
N GLU A 51 8.57 13.11 -4.26
CA GLU A 51 7.50 12.47 -5.04
C GLU A 51 8.00 11.11 -5.57
N PHE A 52 7.23 10.03 -5.37
CA PHE A 52 7.57 8.73 -5.93
C PHE A 52 7.29 8.73 -7.43
N VAL A 53 8.35 8.57 -8.23
CA VAL A 53 8.21 8.43 -9.67
C VAL A 53 7.64 7.05 -9.98
N LYS A 54 6.40 7.05 -10.47
CA LYS A 54 5.63 5.90 -10.91
C LYS A 54 6.46 4.94 -11.78
N ASN A 55 6.56 3.69 -11.39
CA ASN A 55 7.03 2.62 -12.28
C ASN A 55 5.82 1.85 -12.80
N GLU A 56 5.32 2.21 -13.98
CA GLU A 56 4.03 1.72 -14.53
C GLU A 56 3.98 0.21 -14.80
N PHE A 57 5.10 -0.51 -14.64
CA PHE A 57 5.25 -1.90 -15.07
C PHE A 57 5.59 -2.88 -13.95
N ARG A 58 5.63 -2.45 -12.68
CA ARG A 58 5.96 -3.32 -11.55
C ARG A 58 4.80 -3.45 -10.58
N ILE A 59 4.35 -4.68 -10.40
CA ILE A 59 3.40 -5.09 -9.37
C ILE A 59 4.19 -5.83 -8.30
N TRP A 60 4.15 -5.34 -7.05
CA TRP A 60 4.69 -6.07 -5.91
C TRP A 60 3.55 -6.80 -5.20
N GLU A 61 3.77 -8.05 -4.89
CA GLU A 61 2.79 -8.92 -4.24
C GLU A 61 3.27 -9.24 -2.82
N PHE A 62 2.43 -8.91 -1.84
CA PHE A 62 2.67 -9.20 -0.43
C PHE A 62 1.44 -9.92 0.13
N LYS A 63 1.62 -10.78 1.12
CA LYS A 63 0.47 -11.47 1.72
C LYS A 63 -0.33 -10.48 2.55
N ASN A 64 0.32 -9.78 3.47
CA ASN A 64 -0.27 -8.70 4.23
C ASN A 64 0.62 -7.47 4.15
N LEU A 65 0.00 -6.31 3.92
CA LEU A 65 0.70 -5.04 3.81
C LEU A 65 0.03 -3.99 4.71
N THR A 66 0.82 -3.45 5.63
CA THR A 66 0.46 -2.26 6.41
C THR A 66 1.36 -1.11 5.98
N MET A 67 0.76 0.02 5.65
CA MET A 67 1.48 1.24 5.32
C MET A 67 1.05 2.36 6.26
N SER A 68 2.03 3.05 6.84
CA SER A 68 1.80 4.27 7.60
C SER A 68 2.47 5.46 6.90
N ASN A 69 1.91 6.66 7.10
CA ASN A 69 2.42 8.00 6.73
C ASN A 69 2.07 8.56 5.32
N GLU A 70 2.41 9.86 5.18
CA GLU A 70 1.82 10.91 4.36
C GLU A 70 1.99 10.81 2.82
N PHE A 71 1.64 9.68 2.21
CA PHE A 71 1.82 9.51 0.78
C PHE A 71 0.64 9.98 -0.09
N TRP A 72 0.99 10.56 -1.25
CA TRP A 72 0.19 10.57 -2.48
C TRP A 72 0.57 9.31 -3.26
N LEU A 73 -0.06 8.18 -2.94
CA LEU A 73 -0.03 7.07 -3.88
C LEU A 73 -0.89 7.53 -5.04
N ASP A 74 -0.30 7.72 -6.22
CA ASP A 74 -1.05 7.65 -7.48
C ASP A 74 -1.60 6.22 -7.58
N PHE A 75 -2.66 5.96 -6.81
CA PHE A 75 -3.37 4.70 -6.70
C PHE A 75 -3.98 4.43 -8.06
N PRO A 76 -3.36 3.51 -8.84
CA PRO A 76 -3.67 2.09 -8.68
C PRO A 76 -2.51 1.09 -8.94
N CYS A 77 -1.26 1.54 -9.13
CA CYS A 77 -0.25 0.65 -9.72
C CYS A 77 0.51 -0.26 -8.76
N LEU A 78 0.39 -0.07 -7.43
CA LEU A 78 1.53 -0.43 -6.61
C LEU A 78 1.50 -1.83 -5.98
N LEU A 79 0.40 -2.34 -5.44
CA LEU A 79 0.51 -3.46 -4.49
C LEU A 79 -0.70 -4.39 -4.59
N ASP A 80 -0.50 -5.57 -5.17
CA ASP A 80 -1.52 -6.63 -5.22
C ASP A 80 -1.34 -7.51 -3.98
N SER A 81 -2.00 -7.12 -2.88
CA SER A 81 -1.90 -7.80 -1.58
C SER A 81 -3.26 -8.27 -1.11
N GLU A 82 -3.33 -9.34 -0.31
CA GLU A 82 -4.61 -9.84 0.22
C GLU A 82 -5.23 -8.89 1.23
N ILE A 83 -4.40 -8.25 2.06
CA ILE A 83 -4.82 -7.29 3.09
C ILE A 83 -3.99 -6.02 2.95
N VAL A 84 -4.68 -4.89 2.76
CA VAL A 84 -4.06 -3.57 2.70
C VAL A 84 -4.63 -2.72 3.82
N LYS A 85 -3.74 -2.25 4.72
CA LYS A 85 -4.07 -1.24 5.73
C LYS A 85 -3.30 0.04 5.45
N ILE A 86 -4.01 1.16 5.35
CA ILE A 86 -3.41 2.47 5.10
C ILE A 86 -3.84 3.44 6.19
N SER A 87 -2.87 4.04 6.87
CA SER A 87 -3.09 5.17 7.77
C SER A 87 -2.35 6.40 7.24
N GLY A 88 -3.09 7.48 6.97
CA GLY A 88 -2.47 8.66 6.36
C GLY A 88 -3.32 9.93 6.45
N ASN A 89 -2.64 11.04 6.76
CA ASN A 89 -3.27 12.34 7.02
C ASN A 89 -3.58 13.13 5.73
N LYS A 90 -3.03 12.70 4.58
CA LYS A 90 -3.08 13.43 3.30
C LYS A 90 -3.92 12.78 2.21
N LEU A 91 -4.53 11.61 2.46
CA LEU A 91 -5.43 10.99 1.49
C LEU A 91 -6.71 11.81 1.39
N SER A 92 -6.96 12.40 0.21
CA SER A 92 -8.21 13.10 0.00
C SER A 92 -9.34 12.10 -0.24
N ASN A 93 -10.58 12.50 0.07
CA ASN A 93 -11.77 11.73 -0.26
C ASN A 93 -11.84 11.33 -1.76
N LYS A 94 -11.25 12.15 -2.65
CA LYS A 94 -11.18 11.86 -4.10
C LYS A 94 -10.20 10.74 -4.43
N ASP A 95 -9.06 10.69 -3.75
CA ASP A 95 -8.04 9.65 -3.97
C ASP A 95 -8.59 8.28 -3.57
N VAL A 96 -9.29 8.25 -2.42
CA VAL A 96 -9.98 7.05 -1.95
C VAL A 96 -11.08 6.63 -2.94
N ASN A 97 -11.90 7.57 -3.42
CA ASN A 97 -12.93 7.26 -4.43
C ASN A 97 -12.33 6.66 -5.70
N ARG A 98 -11.25 7.26 -6.22
CA ARG A 98 -10.54 6.77 -7.42
C ARG A 98 -10.03 5.35 -7.22
N PHE A 99 -9.45 5.07 -6.05
CA PHE A 99 -8.99 3.74 -5.70
C PHE A 99 -10.12 2.71 -5.64
N LEU A 100 -11.21 3.01 -4.93
CA LEU A 100 -12.34 2.10 -4.81
C LEU A 100 -13.00 1.81 -6.17
N LYS A 101 -13.07 2.80 -7.06
CA LYS A 101 -13.51 2.60 -8.45
C LYS A 101 -12.57 1.67 -9.21
N PHE A 102 -11.26 1.86 -9.11
CA PHE A 102 -10.27 0.97 -9.72
C PHE A 102 -10.41 -0.47 -9.21
N TRP A 103 -10.55 -0.66 -7.90
CA TRP A 103 -10.74 -1.99 -7.31
C TRP A 103 -12.04 -2.64 -7.80
N LYS A 104 -13.16 -1.90 -7.81
CA LYS A 104 -14.44 -2.37 -8.35
C LYS A 104 -14.35 -2.79 -9.82
N MET A 105 -13.47 -2.17 -10.60
CA MET A 105 -13.23 -2.51 -12.01
C MET A 105 -12.30 -3.70 -12.22
N GLY A 106 -11.90 -4.40 -11.15
CA GLY A 106 -11.02 -5.58 -11.23
C GLY A 106 -9.53 -5.24 -11.11
N GLY A 107 -9.18 -4.03 -10.68
CA GLY A 107 -7.83 -3.71 -10.22
C GLY A 107 -7.51 -4.36 -8.87
N ALA A 108 -6.24 -4.57 -8.53
CA ALA A 108 -5.81 -5.20 -7.26
C ALA A 108 -6.53 -6.53 -6.96
N LEU A 109 -6.40 -7.49 -7.89
CA LEU A 109 -7.18 -8.74 -7.94
C LEU A 109 -7.07 -9.63 -6.70
N LYS A 110 -5.97 -9.55 -5.94
CA LYS A 110 -5.77 -10.33 -4.72
C LYS A 110 -6.37 -9.67 -3.49
N MET A 111 -6.74 -8.39 -3.56
CA MET A 111 -7.20 -7.64 -2.40
C MET A 111 -8.56 -8.13 -1.91
N ARG A 112 -8.57 -8.60 -0.65
CA ARG A 112 -9.75 -9.11 0.05
C ARG A 112 -10.18 -8.20 1.18
N ASN A 113 -9.23 -7.52 1.81
CA ASN A 113 -9.50 -6.62 2.93
C ASN A 113 -8.76 -5.29 2.74
N PHE A 114 -9.49 -4.19 2.92
CA PHE A 114 -8.98 -2.84 2.83
C PHE A 114 -9.41 -2.06 4.07
N THR A 115 -8.43 -1.63 4.86
CA THR A 115 -8.64 -0.79 6.05
C THR A 115 -8.03 0.58 5.79
N LEU A 116 -8.83 1.62 5.99
CA LEU A 116 -8.41 3.01 5.79
C LEU A 116 -8.61 3.80 7.08
N GLU A 117 -7.57 4.51 7.50
CA GLU A 117 -7.60 5.47 8.60
C GLU A 117 -7.15 6.84 8.05
N VAL A 118 -8.09 7.78 7.96
CA VAL A 118 -7.85 9.15 7.49
C VAL A 118 -8.44 10.17 8.46
N VAL A 119 -7.85 11.35 8.49
CA VAL A 119 -8.20 12.42 9.45
C VAL A 119 -9.61 12.95 9.21
N GLU A 120 -10.07 13.03 7.95
CA GLU A 120 -11.40 13.50 7.59
C GLU A 120 -12.03 12.60 6.52
N MET A 121 -13.10 11.89 6.89
CA MET A 121 -13.88 11.04 5.97
C MET A 121 -15.20 11.71 5.58
N ASP A 122 -15.33 12.04 4.30
CA ASP A 122 -16.60 12.39 3.67
C ASP A 122 -17.09 11.18 2.87
N PHE A 123 -17.96 10.38 3.48
CA PHE A 123 -18.47 9.15 2.88
C PHE A 123 -19.25 9.41 1.57
N GLU A 124 -19.91 10.56 1.43
CA GLU A 124 -20.64 10.89 0.20
C GLU A 124 -19.67 11.07 -0.97
N ARG A 125 -18.55 11.77 -0.73
CA ARG A 125 -17.49 11.93 -1.74
C ARG A 125 -16.72 10.64 -1.99
N ILE A 126 -16.39 9.88 -0.94
CA ILE A 126 -15.66 8.61 -1.06
C ILE A 126 -16.45 7.60 -1.89
N PHE A 127 -17.76 7.51 -1.69
CA PHE A 127 -18.60 6.54 -2.38
C PHE A 127 -19.35 7.11 -3.59
N GLU A 128 -19.00 8.32 -4.05
CA GLU A 128 -19.62 8.93 -5.23
C GLU A 128 -19.49 8.01 -6.45
N GLY A 129 -20.63 7.58 -7.00
CA GLY A 129 -20.70 6.66 -8.14
C GLY A 129 -20.33 5.21 -7.82
N ILE A 130 -20.27 4.84 -6.53
CA ILE A 130 -20.04 3.48 -6.05
C ILE A 130 -21.30 3.01 -5.35
N GLU A 131 -21.81 1.84 -5.73
CA GLU A 131 -22.87 1.18 -4.98
C GLU A 131 -22.28 0.57 -3.71
N TYR A 132 -22.82 0.94 -2.55
CA TYR A 132 -22.38 0.42 -1.26
C TYR A 132 -23.60 0.13 -0.37
N LYS A 133 -23.43 -0.81 0.57
CA LYS A 133 -24.40 -1.10 1.61
C LYS A 133 -23.76 -0.85 2.97
N LYS A 134 -24.36 0.03 3.76
CA LYS A 134 -23.95 0.21 5.15
C LYS A 134 -24.36 -1.03 5.94
N SER A 135 -23.39 -1.77 6.48
CA SER A 135 -23.68 -2.77 7.51
C SER A 135 -23.78 -2.04 8.84
N SER A 136 -24.91 -2.14 9.53
CA SER A 136 -25.00 -1.84 10.95
C SER A 136 -24.03 -2.78 11.68
N GLU A 137 -23.10 -2.25 12.46
CA GLU A 137 -22.14 -3.05 13.24
C GLU A 137 -22.86 -4.05 14.16
N LYS A 138 -22.22 -5.19 14.39
CA LYS A 138 -22.53 -6.16 15.46
C LYS A 138 -21.64 -5.88 16.66
#